data_AF-A0A2G5L680-F1
#
_entry.id   AF-A0A2G5L680-F1
#
_cell.length_a   1.000
_cell.length_b   1.000
_cell.length_c   1.000
_cell.angle_alpha   90.00
_cell.angle_beta   90.00
_cell.angle_gamma   90.00
#
_symmetry.space_group_name_H-M   'P 1'
#
loop_
_entity.id
_entity.type
_entity.pdbx_description
1 polymer ?
#
loop_
_entity_poly.entity_id
_entity_poly.type
_entity_poly.pdbx_seq_one_letter_code
_entity_poly.pdbx_strand_id
1 'polypeptide(L)'
;MGYQRIERISEVWKTIEGFSNYEVSNQGTIRRKARKTWHSGSKKDILLKERIMRQRWNKSCKCFFLDLLNDEGKRKTVYPHKEVAKAFCINIIPEEYTMIVHLDNNPKNNDSTNLEWVSPSEHMSFQFEVGNKNNFKVWKTRKKRYKNGFKEQGPTTHYSKSQARKMA
;
A
#
# COMPACT_ATOMS: atom_id res chain seq x y z
N MET A 1 -30.67 -27.77 0.77
CA MET A 1 -29.29 -27.22 0.87
C MET A 1 -29.39 -25.88 1.58
N GLY A 2 -28.95 -25.80 2.83
CA GLY A 2 -28.98 -24.56 3.60
C GLY A 2 -27.83 -23.67 3.18
N TYR A 3 -28.12 -22.45 2.73
CA TYR A 3 -27.09 -21.44 2.54
C TYR A 3 -26.57 -21.02 3.91
N GLN A 4 -25.33 -21.37 4.22
CA GLN A 4 -24.62 -20.75 5.35
C GLN A 4 -24.39 -19.28 4.96
N ARG A 5 -25.18 -18.38 5.55
CA ARG A 5 -24.94 -16.94 5.49
C ARG A 5 -23.68 -16.67 6.30
N ILE A 6 -22.54 -16.59 5.63
CA ILE A 6 -21.30 -16.10 6.23
C ILE A 6 -21.57 -14.64 6.60
N GLU A 7 -21.71 -14.36 7.89
CA GLU A 7 -21.82 -12.98 8.36
C GLU A 7 -20.55 -12.25 7.95
N ARG A 8 -20.72 -11.12 7.24
CA ARG A 8 -19.62 -10.24 6.88
C ARG A 8 -18.91 -9.86 8.18
N ILE A 9 -17.61 -10.11 8.26
CA ILE A 9 -16.76 -9.70 9.38
C ILE A 9 -17.04 -8.22 9.65
N SER A 10 -17.41 -7.90 10.89
CA SER A 10 -17.66 -6.53 11.34
C SER A 10 -16.48 -5.63 10.97
N GLU A 11 -16.72 -4.38 10.58
CA GLU A 11 -15.64 -3.45 10.23
C GLU A 11 -14.69 -3.26 11.44
N VAL A 12 -13.43 -3.66 11.27
CA VAL A 12 -12.40 -3.57 12.30
C VAL A 12 -11.50 -2.39 11.98
N TRP A 13 -11.21 -1.57 12.98
CA TRP A 13 -10.37 -0.39 12.88
C TRP A 13 -9.05 -0.60 13.63
N LYS A 14 -7.92 -0.24 13.00
CA LYS A 14 -6.59 -0.29 13.61
C LYS A 14 -5.88 1.05 13.45
N THR A 15 -5.07 1.45 14.44
CA THR A 15 -4.27 2.68 14.36
C THR A 15 -3.17 2.53 13.30
N ILE A 16 -2.92 3.60 12.54
CA ILE A 16 -1.88 3.63 11.51
C ILE A 16 -0.54 3.97 12.16
N GLU A 17 0.49 3.17 11.88
CA GLU A 17 1.84 3.34 12.42
C GLU A 17 2.46 4.69 11.99
N GLY A 18 2.97 5.47 12.95
CA GLY A 18 3.49 6.84 12.73
C GLY A 18 2.42 7.92 12.51
N PHE A 19 1.14 7.54 12.59
CA PHE A 19 -0.02 8.40 12.46
C PHE A 19 -1.03 8.11 13.58
N SER A 20 -0.60 8.24 14.83
CA SER A 20 -1.36 7.93 16.05
C SER A 20 -2.76 8.55 16.12
N ASN A 21 -3.05 9.61 15.36
CA ASN A 21 -4.34 10.29 15.31
C ASN A 21 -5.34 9.66 14.33
N TYR A 22 -4.93 8.66 13.56
CA TYR A 22 -5.70 8.10 12.46
C TYR A 22 -5.81 6.59 12.58
N GLU A 23 -6.90 6.06 12.05
CA GLU A 23 -7.19 4.63 11.98
C GLU A 23 -7.57 4.23 10.57
N VAL A 24 -7.24 3.00 10.21
CA VAL A 24 -7.61 2.34 8.96
C VAL A 24 -8.54 1.19 9.26
N SER A 25 -9.64 1.09 8.50
CA SER A 25 -10.56 -0.05 8.55
C SER A 25 -10.02 -1.22 7.73
N ASN A 26 -10.45 -2.44 8.01
CA ASN A 26 -10.22 -3.59 7.12
C ASN A 26 -10.80 -3.43 5.71
N GLN A 27 -11.76 -2.52 5.49
CA GLN A 27 -12.36 -2.22 4.18
C GLN A 27 -11.62 -1.13 3.38
N GLY A 28 -10.51 -0.61 3.92
CA GLY A 28 -9.72 0.46 3.27
C GLY A 28 -10.28 1.86 3.41
N THR A 29 -11.22 2.10 4.32
CA THR A 29 -11.56 3.44 4.80
C THR A 29 -10.53 3.93 5.83
N ILE A 30 -10.31 5.24 5.89
CA ILE A 30 -9.42 5.87 6.88
C ILE A 30 -10.18 6.96 7.59
N ARG A 31 -10.06 7.02 8.91
CA ARG A 31 -10.70 8.04 9.75
C ARG A 31 -9.69 8.70 10.67
N ARG A 32 -10.01 9.93 11.07
CA ARG A 32 -9.37 10.61 12.19
C ARG A 32 -10.12 10.26 13.48
N LYS A 33 -9.38 9.93 14.54
CA LYS A 33 -9.94 9.71 15.88
C LYS A 33 -10.48 10.99 16.50
N ALA A 34 -11.48 10.87 17.36
CA ALA A 34 -11.91 11.99 18.19
C ALA A 34 -10.82 12.34 19.20
N ARG A 35 -10.51 13.64 19.36
CA ARG A 35 -9.49 14.10 20.32
C ARG A 35 -9.74 15.53 20.77
N LYS A 36 -9.27 15.87 21.97
CA LYS A 36 -9.16 17.27 22.40
C LYS A 36 -7.88 17.87 21.81
N THR A 37 -7.95 19.11 21.35
CA THR A 37 -6.77 19.86 20.88
C THR A 37 -6.91 21.32 21.24
N TRP A 38 -5.79 21.99 21.46
CA TRP A 38 -5.75 23.44 21.55
C TRP A 38 -5.98 24.07 20.17
N HIS A 39 -6.87 25.07 20.10
CA HIS A 39 -7.06 25.89 18.90
C HIS A 39 -6.39 27.25 19.08
N SER A 40 -5.30 27.50 18.34
CA SER A 40 -4.48 28.71 18.48
C SER A 40 -5.26 30.01 18.22
N GLY A 41 -6.14 30.02 17.21
CA GLY A 41 -6.89 31.23 16.83
C GLY A 41 -7.90 31.68 17.89
N SER A 42 -8.62 30.73 18.51
CA SER A 42 -9.64 31.03 19.52
C SER A 42 -9.16 30.85 20.95
N LYS A 43 -7.86 30.52 21.15
CA LYS A 43 -7.21 30.31 22.45
C LYS A 43 -8.02 29.46 23.42
N LYS A 44 -8.55 28.32 22.96
CA LYS A 44 -9.34 27.39 23.78
C LYS A 44 -9.15 25.95 23.31
N ASP A 45 -9.44 25.03 24.22
CA ASP A 45 -9.57 23.62 23.87
C ASP A 45 -10.82 23.37 23.04
N ILE A 46 -10.65 22.64 21.94
CA ILE A 46 -11.73 22.17 21.08
C ILE A 46 -11.74 20.65 21.04
N LEU A 47 -12.93 20.09 20.98
CA LEU A 47 -13.12 18.67 20.70
C LEU A 47 -13.23 18.47 19.19
N LEU A 48 -12.21 17.85 18.60
CA LEU A 48 -12.29 17.35 17.24
C LEU A 48 -13.10 16.06 17.25
N LYS A 49 -14.26 16.07 16.61
CA LYS A 49 -15.04 14.85 16.36
C LYS A 49 -14.27 13.90 15.44
N GLU A 50 -14.60 12.62 15.51
CA GLU A 50 -14.16 11.67 14.50
C GLU A 50 -14.60 12.11 13.09
N ARG A 51 -13.81 11.75 12.08
CA ARG A 51 -14.13 12.12 10.70
C ARG A 51 -13.52 11.14 9.72
N ILE A 52 -14.34 10.62 8.81
CA ILE A 52 -13.86 9.85 7.66
C ILE A 52 -13.05 10.79 6.75
N MET A 53 -11.83 10.37 6.44
CA MET A 53 -10.91 11.14 5.63
C MET A 53 -11.21 10.93 4.14
N ARG A 54 -11.29 12.02 3.39
CA ARG A 54 -11.55 11.96 1.95
C ARG A 54 -10.32 11.39 1.23
N GLN A 55 -10.51 10.24 0.61
CA GLN A 55 -9.52 9.62 -0.27
C GLN A 55 -9.65 10.17 -1.70
N ARG A 56 -8.52 10.34 -2.38
CA ARG A 56 -8.46 10.85 -3.77
C ARG A 56 -7.93 9.77 -4.69
N TRP A 57 -8.41 9.76 -5.92
CA TRP A 57 -7.94 8.81 -6.94
C TRP A 57 -6.75 9.39 -7.73
N ASN A 58 -5.63 8.67 -7.76
CA ASN A 58 -4.50 8.99 -8.62
C ASN A 58 -4.64 8.25 -9.96
N LYS A 59 -4.80 8.98 -11.06
CA LYS A 59 -4.94 8.40 -12.41
C LYS A 59 -3.65 7.75 -12.93
N SER A 60 -2.49 8.27 -12.53
CA SER A 60 -1.18 7.78 -12.97
C SER A 60 -0.86 6.43 -12.33
N CYS A 61 -0.92 6.39 -10.99
CA CYS A 61 -0.62 5.19 -10.22
C CYS A 61 -1.82 4.23 -10.10
N LYS A 62 -3.00 4.62 -10.59
CA LYS A 62 -4.28 3.89 -10.49
C LYS A 62 -4.57 3.42 -9.06
N CYS A 63 -4.46 4.30 -8.07
CA CYS A 63 -4.71 3.94 -6.69
C CYS A 63 -5.27 5.12 -5.88
N PHE A 64 -5.88 4.82 -4.74
CA PHE A 64 -6.28 5.84 -3.78
C PHE A 64 -5.08 6.38 -2.99
N PHE A 65 -5.14 7.66 -2.63
CA PHE A 65 -4.18 8.33 -1.77
C PHE A 65 -4.82 9.49 -0.99
N LEU A 66 -4.18 9.90 0.09
CA LEU A 66 -4.56 11.05 0.92
C LEU A 66 -3.36 11.53 1.72
N ASP A 67 -3.41 12.76 2.19
CA ASP A 67 -2.37 13.33 3.03
C ASP A 67 -2.83 13.37 4.49
N LEU A 68 -2.02 12.82 5.37
CA LEU A 68 -2.22 12.82 6.82
C LEU A 68 -1.11 13.60 7.50
N LEU A 69 -1.36 14.04 8.73
CA LEU A 69 -0.32 14.58 9.61
C LEU A 69 0.28 13.44 10.42
N ASN A 70 1.58 13.21 10.29
CA ASN A 70 2.27 12.24 11.13
C ASN A 70 2.38 12.74 12.58
N ASP A 71 2.94 11.91 13.45
CA ASP A 71 3.09 12.22 14.88
C ASP A 71 4.04 13.39 15.14
N GLU A 72 4.93 13.70 14.19
CA GLU A 72 5.80 14.90 14.20
C GLU A 72 5.10 16.17 13.70
N GLY A 73 3.82 16.10 13.31
CA GLY A 73 3.08 17.23 12.75
C GLY A 73 3.41 17.58 11.29
N LYS A 74 4.14 16.73 10.57
CA LYS A 74 4.45 16.88 9.15
C LYS A 74 3.40 16.19 8.27
N ARG A 75 3.05 16.83 7.15
CA ARG A 75 2.15 16.24 6.16
C ARG A 75 2.87 15.15 5.36
N LYS A 76 2.25 13.98 5.23
CA LYS A 76 2.75 12.83 4.48
C LYS A 76 1.62 12.18 3.69
N THR A 77 1.92 11.78 2.45
CA THR A 77 0.99 11.02 1.62
C THR A 77 1.00 9.56 2.03
N VAL A 78 -0.18 8.99 2.27
CA VAL A 78 -0.39 7.58 2.56
C VAL A 78 -1.29 6.95 1.50
N TYR A 79 -1.21 5.62 1.38
CA TYR A 79 -1.96 4.84 0.41
C TYR A 79 -2.84 3.83 1.15
N PRO A 80 -4.18 3.92 1.05
CA PRO A 80 -5.09 3.07 1.79
C PRO A 80 -4.81 1.57 1.66
N HIS A 81 -4.57 1.04 0.45
CA HIS A 81 -4.20 -0.37 0.27
C HIS A 81 -2.95 -0.78 1.06
N LYS A 82 -1.95 0.10 1.17
CA LYS A 82 -0.73 -0.17 1.95
C LYS A 82 -1.01 -0.18 3.44
N GLU A 83 -1.77 0.80 3.93
CA GLU A 83 -2.11 0.87 5.35
C GLU A 83 -3.01 -0.30 5.78
N VAL A 84 -3.94 -0.73 4.91
CA VAL A 84 -4.74 -1.95 5.14
C VAL A 84 -3.84 -3.17 5.19
N ALA A 85 -2.98 -3.37 4.17
CA ALA A 85 -2.14 -4.56 4.11
C ALA A 85 -1.17 -4.65 5.29
N LYS A 86 -0.60 -3.53 5.74
CA LYS A 86 0.22 -3.48 6.95
C LYS A 86 -0.56 -3.82 8.22
N ALA A 87 -1.81 -3.35 8.32
CA ALA A 87 -2.60 -3.51 9.52
C ALA A 87 -3.31 -4.88 9.62
N PHE A 88 -3.69 -5.48 8.50
CA PHE A 88 -4.58 -6.65 8.46
C PHE A 88 -4.02 -7.86 7.71
N CYS A 89 -3.05 -7.69 6.81
CA CYS A 89 -2.46 -8.81 6.05
C CYS A 89 -1.14 -9.23 6.70
N ILE A 90 -1.03 -10.50 7.07
CA ILE A 90 0.20 -11.06 7.64
C ILE A 90 1.26 -11.11 6.54
N ASN A 91 2.44 -10.57 6.82
CA ASN A 91 3.60 -10.69 5.95
C ASN A 91 4.66 -11.54 6.67
N ILE A 92 4.82 -12.80 6.22
CA ILE A 92 5.68 -13.79 6.87
C ILE A 92 7.17 -13.51 6.57
N ILE A 93 7.46 -12.97 5.39
CA ILE A 93 8.84 -12.72 4.92
C ILE A 93 8.92 -11.29 4.35
N PRO A 94 8.95 -10.25 5.21
CA PRO A 94 8.89 -8.85 4.76
C PRO A 94 10.00 -8.45 3.79
N GLU A 95 11.14 -9.14 3.83
CA GLU A 95 12.33 -8.76 3.07
C GLU A 95 12.25 -9.25 1.61
N GLU A 96 11.39 -10.24 1.37
CA GLU A 96 11.11 -10.79 0.06
C GLU A 96 9.77 -10.27 -0.46
N TYR A 97 8.73 -10.30 0.37
CA TYR A 97 7.37 -9.89 0.04
C TYR A 97 7.14 -8.41 0.31
N THR A 98 7.67 -7.60 -0.60
CA THR A 98 7.72 -6.15 -0.50
C THR A 98 6.62 -5.44 -1.29
N MET A 99 5.87 -6.16 -2.12
CA MET A 99 4.82 -5.62 -2.99
C MET A 99 3.44 -6.11 -2.55
N ILE A 100 2.39 -5.38 -2.92
CA ILE A 100 1.00 -5.76 -2.65
C ILE A 100 0.28 -5.95 -3.98
N VAL A 101 -0.50 -7.01 -4.10
CA VAL A 101 -1.42 -7.23 -5.22
C VAL A 101 -2.87 -7.19 -4.75
N HIS A 102 -3.75 -6.77 -5.67
CA HIS A 102 -5.20 -6.87 -5.52
C HIS A 102 -5.66 -8.15 -6.23
N LEU A 103 -6.19 -9.12 -5.49
CA LEU A 103 -6.55 -10.46 -6.02
C LEU A 103 -7.58 -10.37 -7.15
N ASP A 104 -8.52 -9.44 -7.05
CA ASP A 104 -9.55 -9.17 -8.08
C ASP A 104 -9.08 -8.26 -9.23
N ASN A 105 -7.80 -7.86 -9.25
CA ASN A 105 -7.23 -6.89 -10.18
C ASN A 105 -7.97 -5.53 -10.22
N ASN A 106 -8.68 -5.17 -9.15
CA ASN A 106 -9.38 -3.90 -9.02
C ASN A 106 -8.72 -3.03 -7.93
N PRO A 107 -7.94 -2.00 -8.32
CA PRO A 107 -7.25 -1.14 -7.36
C PRO A 107 -8.16 -0.25 -6.49
N LYS A 108 -9.49 -0.30 -6.71
CA LYS A 108 -10.48 0.37 -5.87
C LYS A 108 -10.94 -0.51 -4.71
N ASN A 109 -10.78 -1.83 -4.80
CA ASN A 109 -11.19 -2.77 -3.76
C ASN A 109 -10.05 -2.97 -2.76
N ASN A 110 -9.95 -2.08 -1.77
CA ASN A 110 -8.92 -2.13 -0.75
C ASN A 110 -9.33 -2.96 0.49
N ASP A 111 -10.24 -3.90 0.33
CA ASP A 111 -10.57 -4.82 1.42
C ASP A 111 -9.35 -5.68 1.75
N SER A 112 -9.06 -5.85 3.04
CA SER A 112 -7.98 -6.71 3.54
C SER A 112 -8.01 -8.12 2.97
N THR A 113 -9.18 -8.70 2.70
CA THR A 113 -9.27 -10.05 2.11
C THR A 113 -8.95 -10.07 0.62
N ASN A 114 -8.82 -8.91 -0.01
CA ASN A 114 -8.48 -8.75 -1.43
C ASN A 114 -7.01 -8.36 -1.63
N LEU A 115 -6.22 -8.21 -0.55
CA LEU A 115 -4.83 -7.76 -0.60
C LEU A 115 -3.88 -8.86 -0.15
N GLU A 116 -2.81 -9.06 -0.92
CA GLU A 116 -1.78 -10.05 -0.61
C GLU A 116 -0.38 -9.46 -0.79
N TRP A 117 0.53 -9.79 0.13
CA TRP A 117 1.95 -9.47 0.04
C TRP A 117 2.67 -10.47 -0.85
N VAL A 118 3.41 -9.98 -1.85
CA VAL A 118 4.11 -10.81 -2.84
C VAL A 118 5.50 -10.25 -3.15
N SER A 119 6.34 -11.09 -3.74
CA SER A 119 7.67 -10.69 -4.22
C SER A 119 7.56 -9.80 -5.47
N PRO A 120 8.61 -9.02 -5.80
CA PRO A 120 8.63 -8.25 -7.05
C PRO A 120 8.47 -9.10 -8.32
N SER A 121 8.98 -10.34 -8.31
CA SER A 121 8.82 -11.31 -9.41
C SER A 121 7.37 -11.78 -9.55
N GLU A 122 6.74 -12.18 -8.45
CA GLU A 122 5.34 -12.63 -8.43
C GLU A 122 4.40 -11.50 -8.84
N HIS A 123 4.60 -10.30 -8.30
CA HIS A 123 3.86 -9.12 -8.73
C HIS A 123 3.97 -8.92 -10.25
N MET A 124 5.17 -9.04 -10.83
CA MET A 124 5.33 -8.91 -12.28
C MET A 124 4.58 -10.00 -13.05
N SER A 125 4.69 -11.26 -12.63
CA SER A 125 3.96 -12.40 -13.21
C SER A 125 2.45 -12.17 -13.17
N PHE A 126 1.92 -11.78 -12.01
CA PHE A 126 0.51 -11.44 -11.82
C PHE A 126 0.04 -10.36 -12.80
N GLN A 127 0.84 -9.30 -13.01
CA GLN A 127 0.49 -8.25 -13.98
C GLN A 127 0.37 -8.74 -15.42
N PHE A 128 1.10 -9.79 -15.81
CA PHE A 128 0.93 -10.43 -17.13
C PHE A 128 -0.30 -11.34 -17.15
N GLU A 129 -0.52 -12.11 -16.10
CA GLU A 129 -1.65 -13.04 -15.96
C GLU A 129 -2.99 -12.29 -16.04
N VAL A 130 -3.12 -11.18 -15.31
CA VAL A 130 -4.35 -10.36 -15.31
C VAL A 130 -4.45 -9.40 -16.51
N GLY A 131 -3.52 -9.50 -17.47
CA GLY A 131 -3.56 -8.74 -18.72
C GLY A 131 -3.20 -7.25 -18.62
N ASN A 132 -2.72 -6.77 -17.47
CA ASN A 132 -2.26 -5.39 -17.31
C ASN A 132 -0.98 -5.11 -18.11
N LYS A 133 -0.16 -6.14 -18.31
CA LYS A 133 1.05 -6.12 -19.15
C LYS A 133 0.93 -7.08 -20.32
N ASN A 134 1.63 -6.75 -21.39
CA ASN A 134 1.65 -7.56 -22.60
C ASN A 134 3.09 -7.72 -23.10
N ASN A 135 3.50 -8.98 -23.30
CA ASN A 135 4.86 -9.34 -23.74
C ASN A 135 5.27 -8.64 -25.03
N PHE A 136 4.37 -8.52 -26.01
CA PHE A 136 4.66 -7.86 -27.27
C PHE A 136 4.93 -6.35 -27.09
N LYS A 137 4.14 -5.67 -26.23
CA LYS A 137 4.36 -4.25 -25.92
C LYS A 137 5.70 -4.06 -25.19
N VAL A 138 5.99 -4.90 -24.20
CA VAL A 138 7.25 -4.88 -23.45
C VAL A 138 8.44 -5.11 -24.39
N TRP A 139 8.35 -6.09 -25.30
CA TRP A 139 9.37 -6.36 -26.30
C TRP A 139 9.62 -5.15 -27.21
N LYS A 140 8.56 -4.50 -27.73
CA LYS A 140 8.69 -3.26 -28.51
C LYS A 140 9.43 -2.16 -27.73
N THR A 141 9.07 -1.96 -26.47
CA THR A 141 9.76 -0.99 -25.61
C THR A 141 11.23 -1.35 -25.40
N ARG A 142 11.55 -2.63 -25.17
CA ARG A 142 12.94 -3.11 -25.01
C ARG A 142 13.74 -2.92 -26.28
N LYS A 143 13.20 -3.22 -27.46
CA LYS A 143 13.86 -3.01 -28.76
C LYS A 143 14.13 -1.53 -29.05
N LYS A 144 13.24 -0.62 -28.64
CA LYS A 144 13.46 0.83 -28.76
C LYS A 144 14.56 1.32 -27.80
N ARG A 145 14.58 0.79 -26.58
CA ARG A 145 15.52 1.23 -25.53
C ARG A 145 16.91 0.64 -25.70
N TYR A 146 16.95 -0.63 -26.10
CA TYR A 146 18.14 -1.42 -26.31
C TYR A 146 18.14 -1.83 -27.78
N LYS A 147 19.06 -1.26 -28.57
CA LYS A 147 19.14 -1.47 -30.02
C LYS A 147 19.08 -2.96 -30.41
N ASN A 148 19.71 -3.82 -29.61
CA ASN A 148 19.77 -5.28 -29.80
C ASN A 148 18.72 -6.05 -28.98
N GLY A 149 17.79 -5.37 -28.30
CA GLY A 149 16.77 -5.97 -27.43
C GLY A 149 17.24 -6.37 -26.02
N PHE A 150 18.54 -6.31 -25.75
CA PHE A 150 19.15 -6.67 -24.47
C PHE A 150 19.90 -5.48 -23.86
N LYS A 151 19.82 -5.34 -22.53
CA LYS A 151 20.67 -4.41 -21.79
C LYS A 151 22.12 -4.86 -21.97
N GLU A 152 23.03 -3.94 -22.29
CA GLU A 152 24.46 -4.24 -22.27
C GLU A 152 24.81 -4.82 -20.90
N GLN A 153 25.53 -5.95 -20.88
CA GLN A 153 26.06 -6.49 -19.64
C GLN A 153 27.03 -5.45 -19.10
N GLY A 154 26.58 -4.65 -18.13
CA GLY A 154 27.49 -3.83 -17.34
C GLY A 154 28.52 -4.75 -16.66
N PRO A 155 29.66 -4.21 -16.19
CA PRO A 155 30.66 -5.01 -15.50
C PRO A 155 29.96 -5.84 -14.42
N THR A 156 30.22 -7.14 -14.42
CA THR A 156 29.72 -8.09 -13.42
C THR A 156 30.24 -7.66 -12.06
N THR A 157 29.50 -6.79 -11.36
CA THR A 157 29.70 -6.64 -9.93
C THR A 157 29.22 -7.94 -9.31
N HIS A 158 30.18 -8.83 -9.02
CA HIS A 158 29.95 -9.91 -8.09
C HIS A 158 29.55 -9.27 -6.77
N TYR A 159 28.25 -9.15 -6.52
CA TYR A 159 27.75 -8.92 -5.17
C TYR A 159 28.12 -10.16 -4.38
N SER A 160 29.26 -10.11 -3.67
CA SER A 160 29.54 -11.10 -2.65
C SER A 160 28.43 -10.99 -1.61
N LYS A 161 27.74 -12.09 -1.34
CA LYS A 161 26.84 -12.23 -0.19
C LYS A 161 27.66 -12.31 1.11
N SER A 162 28.53 -11.34 1.36
CA SER A 162 29.32 -11.25 2.60
C SER A 162 29.43 -9.81 3.08
N GLN A 163 28.34 -9.30 3.64
CA GLN A 163 28.41 -8.33 4.73
C GLN A 163 27.21 -8.58 5.64
N ALA A 164 27.27 -9.74 6.30
CA ALA A 164 26.62 -9.92 7.57
C ALA A 164 27.13 -8.85 8.55
N ARG A 165 26.19 -8.26 9.31
CA ARG A 165 26.38 -7.64 10.63
C ARG A 165 27.59 -6.70 10.80
N LYS A 166 27.28 -5.43 11.01
CA LYS A 166 27.83 -4.70 12.17
C LYS A 166 26.78 -3.77 12.76
N MET A 167 26.51 -4.02 14.03
CA MET A 167 25.71 -3.17 14.93
C MET A 167 26.37 -1.81 15.11
N ALA A 168 25.56 -0.76 15.19
CA ALA A 168 25.54 0.28 16.24
C ALA A 168 24.23 1.07 16.10
#